data_AF-A0A662ES18-F1
#
_entry.id   AF-A0A662ES18-F1
#
_cell.length_a   1.000
_cell.length_b   1.000
_cell.length_c   1.000
_cell.angle_alpha   90.00
_cell.angle_beta   90.00
_cell.angle_gamma   90.00
#
_symmetry.space_group_name_H-M   'P 1'
#
loop_
_entity.id
_entity.type
_entity.pdbx_description
1 polymer ?
#
loop_
_entity_poly.entity_id
_entity_poly.type
_entity_poly.pdbx_seq_one_letter_code
_entity_poly.pdbx_strand_id
1 'polypeptide(L)'
;MRVSDRTKLSPDQACELILLTMLVGEAMMTGLNRRGIDVGRINYQENGNWGVFRSSGPYLHIHLYGRARSAKIQKYGDALHLPHRETGFYDGFRPLDEGDIREIKDEISRLLKTEKYRSIPEISRRPAGSRSGSDIQARNGATGGLYRDGDDEEVDDAE
;
A
#
# COMPACT_ATOMS: atom_id res chain seq x y z
N MET A 1 -12.55 -13.32 -7.87
CA MET A 1 -12.02 -12.66 -9.08
C MET A 1 -10.51 -12.54 -8.92
N ARG A 2 -9.72 -13.10 -9.84
CA ARG A 2 -8.26 -12.83 -9.89
C ARG A 2 -8.04 -11.75 -10.92
N VAL A 3 -7.39 -10.67 -10.51
CA VAL A 3 -7.03 -9.54 -11.37
C VAL A 3 -5.52 -9.63 -11.59
N SER A 4 -5.04 -9.47 -12.82
CA SER A 4 -3.61 -9.59 -13.15
C SER A 4 -2.79 -8.46 -12.54
N ASP A 5 -3.29 -7.23 -12.69
CA ASP A 5 -2.58 -5.99 -12.34
C ASP A 5 -3.58 -4.84 -12.13
N ARG A 6 -3.10 -3.72 -11.58
CA ARG A 6 -3.96 -2.60 -11.17
C ARG A 6 -4.66 -1.88 -12.32
N THR A 7 -4.18 -1.99 -13.56
CA THR A 7 -4.80 -1.32 -14.73
C THR A 7 -6.17 -1.92 -15.07
N LYS A 8 -6.47 -3.10 -14.53
CA LYS A 8 -7.73 -3.83 -14.72
C LYS A 8 -8.78 -3.50 -13.65
N LEU A 9 -8.46 -2.64 -12.69
CA LEU A 9 -9.41 -2.19 -11.68
C LEU A 9 -10.31 -1.08 -12.25
N SER A 10 -11.58 -1.07 -11.83
CA SER A 10 -12.40 0.12 -11.98
C SER A 10 -11.85 1.26 -11.09
N PRO A 11 -12.22 2.53 -11.36
CA PRO A 11 -11.83 3.64 -10.49
C PRO A 11 -12.23 3.46 -9.02
N ASP A 12 -13.42 2.89 -8.75
CA ASP A 12 -13.87 2.63 -7.39
C ASP A 12 -13.03 1.52 -6.72
N GLN A 13 -12.70 0.45 -7.45
CA GLN A 13 -11.81 -0.61 -6.94
C GLN A 13 -10.38 -0.12 -6.71
N ALA A 14 -9.88 0.78 -7.57
CA ALA A 14 -8.57 1.39 -7.38
C ALA A 14 -8.55 2.31 -6.15
N CYS A 15 -9.61 3.10 -5.95
CA CYS A 15 -9.79 3.92 -4.75
C CYS A 15 -9.85 3.06 -3.48
N GLU A 16 -10.64 1.98 -3.52
CA GLU A 16 -10.73 1.01 -2.42
C GLU A 16 -9.38 0.39 -2.09
N LEU A 17 -8.63 -0.04 -3.11
CA LEU A 17 -7.30 -0.62 -2.92
C LEU A 17 -6.36 0.37 -2.21
N ILE A 18 -6.33 1.64 -2.62
CA ILE A 18 -5.51 2.66 -1.98
C ILE A 18 -5.93 2.85 -0.52
N LEU A 19 -7.22 3.01 -0.25
CA LEU A 19 -7.73 3.18 1.11
C LEU A 19 -7.41 1.98 2.01
N LEU A 20 -7.54 0.75 1.50
CA LEU A 20 -7.16 -0.47 2.22
C LEU A 20 -5.66 -0.50 2.54
N THR A 21 -4.80 -0.13 1.59
CA THR A 21 -3.36 -0.09 1.84
C THR A 21 -2.99 0.98 2.88
N MET A 22 -3.64 2.14 2.85
CA MET A 22 -3.47 3.18 3.87
C MET A 22 -3.90 2.68 5.26
N LEU A 23 -5.09 2.08 5.36
CA LEU A 23 -5.63 1.51 6.59
C LEU A 23 -4.68 0.48 7.21
N VAL A 24 -4.23 -0.48 6.41
CA VAL A 24 -3.33 -1.55 6.90
C VAL A 24 -1.96 -1.00 7.23
N GLY A 25 -1.42 -0.05 6.46
CA GLY A 25 -0.15 0.59 6.77
C GLY A 25 -0.17 1.36 8.08
N GLU A 26 -1.24 2.14 8.33
CA GLU A 26 -1.44 2.88 9.57
C GLU A 26 -1.62 1.94 10.77
N ALA A 27 -2.40 0.87 10.59
CA ALA A 27 -2.58 -0.16 11.61
C ALA A 27 -1.29 -0.90 11.95
N MET A 28 -0.53 -1.29 10.93
CA MET A 28 0.75 -1.98 11.09
C MET A 28 1.74 -1.11 11.85
N MET A 29 1.88 0.16 11.47
CA MET A 29 2.78 1.08 12.15
C MET A 29 2.36 1.26 13.61
N THR A 30 1.08 1.52 13.88
CA THR A 30 0.61 1.76 15.24
C THR A 30 0.68 0.51 16.12
N GLY A 31 0.14 -0.62 15.64
CA GLY A 31 0.08 -1.88 16.37
C GLY A 31 1.46 -2.45 16.67
N LEU A 32 2.36 -2.50 15.68
CA LEU A 32 3.71 -3.03 15.90
C LEU A 32 4.56 -2.12 16.81
N ASN A 33 4.39 -0.79 16.74
CA ASN A 33 5.07 0.10 17.68
C ASN A 33 4.63 -0.16 19.14
N ARG A 34 3.35 -0.49 19.40
CA ARG A 34 2.88 -0.90 20.74
C ARG A 34 3.50 -2.21 21.21
N ARG A 35 3.90 -3.08 20.28
CA ARG A 35 4.61 -4.34 20.53
C ARG A 35 6.12 -4.18 20.67
N GLY A 36 6.64 -2.95 20.59
CA GLY A 36 8.06 -2.66 20.71
C GLY A 36 8.86 -2.85 19.40
N ILE A 37 8.19 -3.05 18.27
CA ILE A 37 8.82 -3.06 16.94
C ILE A 37 8.72 -1.63 16.38
N ASP A 38 9.85 -0.93 16.32
CA ASP A 38 9.95 0.50 16.07
C ASP A 38 9.77 0.90 14.58
N VAL A 39 8.61 0.56 14.01
CA VAL A 39 8.25 0.87 12.63
C VAL A 39 8.20 2.39 12.41
N GLY A 40 9.13 2.91 11.61
CA GLY A 40 9.21 4.33 11.27
C GLY A 40 8.63 4.70 9.91
N ARG A 41 8.48 3.73 9.00
CA ARG A 41 7.96 3.94 7.63
C ARG A 41 7.29 2.68 7.09
N ILE A 42 6.29 2.83 6.23
CA ILE A 42 5.75 1.75 5.40
C ILE A 42 6.25 1.91 3.96
N ASN A 43 6.73 0.83 3.35
CA ASN A 43 6.91 0.77 1.90
C ASN A 43 5.78 -0.04 1.26
N TYR A 44 5.26 0.46 0.14
CA TYR A 44 4.19 -0.16 -0.63
C TYR A 44 4.75 -0.59 -1.98
N GLN A 45 4.62 -1.86 -2.33
CA GLN A 45 5.15 -2.40 -3.58
C GLN A 45 4.18 -3.39 -4.22
N GLU A 46 4.14 -3.42 -5.53
CA GLU A 46 3.48 -4.45 -6.32
C GLU A 46 4.51 -4.96 -7.33
N ASN A 47 5.03 -6.15 -7.10
CA ASN A 47 6.17 -6.65 -7.86
C ASN A 47 5.74 -7.75 -8.83
N GLY A 48 5.01 -8.76 -8.37
CA GLY A 48 4.52 -9.86 -9.23
C GLY A 48 5.59 -10.77 -9.84
N ASN A 49 6.88 -10.44 -9.69
CA ASN A 49 8.02 -11.03 -10.39
C ASN A 49 8.11 -12.56 -10.29
N TRP A 50 7.80 -13.15 -9.14
CA TRP A 50 7.91 -14.61 -8.96
C TRP A 50 6.74 -15.40 -9.56
N GLY A 51 5.66 -14.71 -9.96
CA GLY A 51 4.48 -15.32 -10.57
C GLY A 51 4.56 -15.46 -12.09
N VAL A 52 5.53 -14.80 -12.74
CA VAL A 52 5.58 -14.68 -14.21
C VAL A 52 5.78 -16.01 -14.94
N PHE A 53 6.41 -16.99 -14.28
CA PHE A 53 6.64 -18.33 -14.86
C PHE A 53 5.56 -19.35 -14.48
N ARG A 54 4.57 -18.98 -13.67
CA ARG A 54 3.46 -19.87 -13.30
C ARG A 54 2.42 -19.85 -14.41
N SER A 55 1.81 -21.00 -14.71
CA SER A 55 0.72 -21.09 -15.70
C SER A 55 -0.47 -20.19 -15.36
N SER A 56 -0.67 -19.88 -14.08
CA SER A 56 -1.71 -18.95 -13.63
C SER A 56 -1.35 -17.47 -13.77
N GLY A 57 -0.11 -17.15 -14.12
CA GLY A 57 0.44 -15.79 -14.10
C GLY A 57 0.52 -15.16 -12.70
N PRO A 58 1.06 -13.92 -12.62
CA PRO A 58 0.94 -13.09 -11.43
C PRO A 58 -0.49 -12.61 -11.25
N TYR A 59 -0.85 -12.29 -10.01
CA TYR A 59 -2.11 -11.63 -9.66
C TYR A 59 -1.79 -10.39 -8.85
N LEU A 60 -2.68 -9.40 -8.92
CA LEU A 60 -2.59 -8.16 -8.17
C LEU A 60 -2.53 -8.44 -6.66
N HIS A 61 -1.44 -8.01 -6.03
CA HIS A 61 -1.27 -7.95 -4.58
C HIS A 61 -0.31 -6.81 -4.25
N ILE A 62 -0.56 -6.12 -3.14
CA ILE A 62 0.32 -5.06 -2.65
C ILE A 62 1.05 -5.57 -1.42
N HIS A 63 2.37 -5.55 -1.47
CA HIS A 63 3.22 -5.77 -0.32
C HIS A 63 3.30 -4.49 0.51
N LEU A 64 3.09 -4.63 1.82
CA LEU A 64 3.32 -3.58 2.80
C LEU A 64 4.47 -4.02 3.69
N TYR A 65 5.54 -3.23 3.72
CA TYR A 65 6.72 -3.52 4.52
C TYR A 65 6.87 -2.48 5.63
N GLY A 66 6.69 -2.91 6.88
CA GLY A 66 7.04 -2.12 8.06
C GLY A 66 8.56 -2.00 8.20
N ARG A 67 9.08 -0.79 8.03
CA ARG A 67 10.51 -0.48 8.14
C ARG A 67 10.83 -0.05 9.56
N ALA A 68 11.38 -0.97 10.36
CA ALA A 68 11.87 -0.70 11.71
C ALA A 68 13.12 0.20 11.66
N ARG A 69 13.18 1.24 12.49
CA ARG A 69 14.36 2.14 12.57
C ARG A 69 15.59 1.39 13.07
N SER A 70 15.37 0.39 13.93
CA SER A 70 16.41 -0.48 14.47
C SER A 70 16.91 -1.58 13.52
N ALA A 71 16.33 -1.72 12.30
CA ALA A 71 16.62 -2.81 11.38
C ALA A 71 18.11 -2.93 11.00
N LYS A 72 18.66 -4.15 11.06
CA LYS A 72 20.09 -4.43 10.80
C LYS A 72 20.37 -5.08 9.45
N ILE A 73 19.46 -5.95 8.98
CA ILE A 73 19.60 -6.66 7.70
C ILE A 73 19.11 -5.75 6.55
N GLN A 74 17.85 -5.33 6.62
CA GLN A 74 17.24 -4.37 5.70
C GLN A 74 17.30 -2.97 6.30
N LYS A 75 18.49 -2.36 6.32
CA LYS A 75 18.79 -1.12 7.04
C LYS A 75 17.75 -0.02 6.76
N TYR A 76 17.38 0.70 7.79
CA TYR A 76 16.46 1.83 7.66
C TYR A 76 17.08 2.92 6.77
N GLY A 77 16.28 3.48 5.86
CA GLY A 77 16.75 4.43 4.83
C GLY A 77 16.99 3.77 3.47
N ASP A 78 17.50 2.54 3.46
CA ASP A 78 17.79 1.82 2.22
C ASP A 78 16.53 1.23 1.59
N ALA A 79 16.55 1.10 0.25
CA ALA A 79 15.56 0.30 -0.48
C ALA A 79 15.64 -1.17 -0.03
N LEU A 80 14.50 -1.87 -0.10
CA LEU A 80 14.46 -3.30 0.25
C LEU A 80 15.22 -4.12 -0.79
N HIS A 81 16.14 -4.96 -0.30
CA HIS A 81 16.79 -5.98 -1.11
C HIS A 81 15.96 -7.27 -1.11
N LEU A 82 15.42 -7.69 -2.25
CA LEU A 82 14.49 -8.83 -2.36
C LEU A 82 15.07 -9.95 -3.25
N PRO A 83 16.11 -10.68 -2.79
CA PRO A 83 16.72 -11.75 -3.58
C PRO A 83 15.78 -12.96 -3.70
N HIS A 84 16.10 -13.89 -4.61
CA HIS A 84 15.36 -15.14 -4.73
C HIS A 84 15.43 -15.94 -3.42
N ARG A 85 14.38 -16.71 -3.09
CA ARG A 85 14.28 -17.43 -1.81
C ARG A 85 15.43 -18.44 -1.59
N GLU A 86 15.99 -18.97 -2.67
CA GLU A 86 17.05 -19.99 -2.64
C GLU A 86 18.42 -19.46 -2.19
N THR A 87 18.59 -18.13 -2.03
CA THR A 87 19.86 -17.55 -1.58
C THR A 87 20.12 -17.73 -0.08
N GLY A 88 19.14 -18.25 0.67
CA GLY A 88 19.20 -18.36 2.14
C GLY A 88 19.02 -17.02 2.88
N PHE A 89 18.82 -15.91 2.16
CA PHE A 89 18.67 -14.56 2.74
C PHE A 89 17.58 -14.47 3.82
N TYR A 90 16.52 -15.28 3.69
CA TYR A 90 15.35 -15.25 4.57
C TYR A 90 15.41 -16.27 5.72
N ASP A 91 16.43 -17.14 5.79
CA ASP A 91 16.42 -18.29 6.69
C ASP A 91 16.45 -17.89 8.18
N GLY A 92 17.05 -16.74 8.49
CA GLY A 92 17.10 -16.17 9.83
C GLY A 92 15.93 -15.25 10.18
N PHE A 93 14.95 -15.06 9.27
CA PHE A 93 13.84 -14.14 9.51
C PHE A 93 12.89 -14.75 10.53
N ARG A 94 12.49 -13.94 11.52
CA ARG A 94 11.50 -14.33 12.52
C ARG A 94 10.12 -13.83 12.07
N PRO A 95 9.10 -14.70 12.05
CA PRO A 95 7.74 -14.26 11.79
C PRO A 95 7.26 -13.36 12.94
N LEU A 96 6.27 -12.52 12.64
CA LEU A 96 5.48 -11.85 13.67
C LEU A 96 4.80 -12.90 14.56
N ASP A 97 4.71 -12.63 15.85
CA ASP A 97 4.02 -13.52 16.78
C ASP A 97 2.49 -13.30 16.76
N GLU A 98 1.74 -14.11 17.49
CA GLU A 98 0.27 -14.00 17.54
C GLU A 98 -0.19 -12.67 18.17
N GLY A 99 0.57 -12.12 19.11
CA GLY A 99 0.28 -10.84 19.73
C GLY A 99 0.45 -9.68 18.76
N ASP A 100 1.49 -9.72 17.95
CA ASP A 100 1.75 -8.75 16.87
C ASP A 100 0.62 -8.77 15.84
N ILE A 101 0.22 -9.97 15.40
CA ILE A 101 -0.88 -10.14 14.45
C ILE A 101 -2.19 -9.64 15.05
N ARG A 102 -2.44 -9.90 16.33
CA ARG A 102 -3.65 -9.44 17.04
C ARG A 102 -3.69 -7.93 17.13
N GLU A 103 -2.61 -7.27 17.53
CA GLU A 103 -2.56 -5.80 17.60
C GLU A 103 -2.84 -5.15 16.24
N ILE A 104 -2.28 -5.68 15.15
CA ILE A 104 -2.58 -5.17 13.81
C ILE A 104 -4.07 -5.32 13.49
N LYS A 105 -4.68 -6.48 13.77
CA LYS A 105 -6.11 -6.72 13.51
C LYS A 105 -7.03 -5.84 14.34
N ASP A 106 -6.70 -5.65 15.61
CA ASP A 106 -7.47 -4.81 16.52
C ASP A 106 -7.39 -3.35 16.09
N GLU A 107 -6.21 -2.91 15.68
CA GLU A 107 -5.99 -1.55 15.19
C GLU A 107 -6.69 -1.31 13.83
N ILE A 108 -6.70 -2.28 12.91
CA ILE A 108 -7.54 -2.23 11.69
C ILE A 108 -9.02 -2.05 12.08
N SER A 109 -9.51 -2.87 13.02
CA SER A 109 -10.91 -2.83 13.48
C SER A 109 -11.27 -1.49 14.12
N ARG A 110 -10.33 -0.87 14.83
CA ARG A 110 -10.47 0.47 15.40
C ARG A 110 -10.50 1.54 14.31
N LEU A 111 -9.54 1.51 13.39
CA LEU A 111 -9.41 2.50 12.31
C LEU A 111 -10.60 2.49 11.35
N LEU A 112 -11.19 1.33 11.07
CA LEU A 112 -12.41 1.23 10.25
C LEU A 112 -13.61 2.04 10.81
N LYS A 113 -13.60 2.36 12.11
CA LYS A 113 -14.64 3.17 12.76
C LYS A 113 -14.34 4.69 12.70
N THR A 114 -13.18 5.08 12.19
CA THR A 114 -12.80 6.49 12.07
C THR A 114 -13.37 7.12 10.81
N GLU A 115 -13.52 8.45 10.82
CA GLU A 115 -14.02 9.21 9.67
C GLU A 115 -13.25 8.92 8.37
N LYS A 116 -11.92 8.77 8.48
CA LYS A 116 -11.03 8.56 7.33
C LYS A 116 -11.31 7.25 6.57
N TYR A 117 -11.73 6.20 7.28
CA TYR A 117 -11.85 4.84 6.71
C TYR A 117 -13.26 4.25 6.76
N ARG A 118 -14.23 4.94 7.38
CA ARG A 118 -15.62 4.45 7.51
C ARG A 118 -16.32 4.16 6.19
N SER A 119 -15.86 4.76 5.09
CA SER A 119 -16.43 4.58 3.75
C SER A 119 -15.96 3.31 3.05
N ILE A 120 -14.86 2.68 3.50
CA ILE A 120 -14.32 1.47 2.85
C ILE A 120 -15.39 0.36 2.77
N PRO A 121 -16.09 -0.04 3.86
CA PRO A 121 -17.10 -1.09 3.79
C PRO A 121 -18.27 -0.76 2.85
N GLU A 122 -18.56 0.52 2.63
CA GLU A 122 -19.60 0.95 1.71
C GLU A 122 -19.14 0.83 0.26
N ILE A 123 -17.88 1.18 -0.04
CA ILE A 123 -17.28 1.02 -1.36
C ILE A 123 -17.22 -0.47 -1.75
N SER A 124 -16.80 -1.34 -0.83
CA SER A 124 -16.69 -2.79 -1.05
C SER A 124 -18.01 -3.46 -1.42
N ARG A 125 -19.15 -2.85 -1.05
CA ARG A 125 -20.50 -3.40 -1.30
C ARG A 125 -21.12 -2.94 -2.62
N ARG A 126 -20.49 -1.99 -3.34
CA ARG A 126 -21.03 -1.48 -4.60
C ARG A 126 -20.77 -2.47 -5.73
N PRO A 127 -21.74 -2.70 -6.63
CA PRO A 127 -21.51 -3.51 -7.82
C PRO A 127 -20.47 -2.83 -8.72
N ALA A 128 -19.56 -3.62 -9.29
CA ALA A 128 -18.55 -3.11 -10.20
C ALA A 128 -19.23 -2.40 -11.40
N GLY A 129 -18.95 -1.10 -11.57
CA GLY A 129 -19.49 -0.28 -12.65
C GLY A 129 -20.68 0.64 -12.31
N SER A 130 -21.01 0.84 -11.02
CA SER A 130 -22.20 1.60 -10.61
C SER A 130 -22.09 3.13 -10.68
N ARG A 131 -21.07 3.71 -11.34
CA ARG A 131 -20.98 5.15 -11.56
C ARG A 131 -21.22 5.49 -13.02
N SER A 132 -22.33 6.19 -13.29
CA SER A 132 -22.47 7.00 -14.50
C SER A 132 -21.43 8.13 -14.45
N GLY A 133 -20.87 8.51 -15.60
CA GLY A 133 -19.85 9.57 -15.72
C GLY A 133 -20.27 10.99 -15.27
N SER A 134 -21.41 11.13 -14.60
CA SER A 134 -21.98 12.39 -14.12
C SER A 134 -21.36 12.90 -12.80
N ASP A 135 -20.76 12.03 -11.98
CA ASP A 135 -20.20 12.44 -10.67
C ASP A 135 -18.80 13.05 -10.75
N ILE A 136 -18.09 12.84 -11.87
CA ILE A 136 -16.75 13.41 -12.10
C ILE A 136 -16.85 14.90 -12.50
N GLN A 137 -17.98 15.33 -13.08
CA GLN A 137 -18.17 16.72 -13.52
C GLN A 137 -18.54 17.69 -12.38
N ALA A 138 -19.02 17.20 -11.23
CA ALA A 138 -19.41 18.07 -10.11
C ALA A 138 -18.23 18.68 -9.33
N ARG A 139 -16.99 18.25 -9.58
CA ARG A 139 -15.78 18.79 -8.92
C ARG A 139 -14.85 19.59 -9.83
N ASN A 140 -15.09 19.58 -11.14
CA ASN A 140 -14.26 20.30 -12.12
C ASN A 140 -14.79 21.70 -12.48
N GLY A 141 -15.75 22.23 -11.70
CA GLY A 141 -16.28 23.58 -11.87
C GLY A 141 -15.40 24.71 -11.32
N ALA A 142 -14.22 24.41 -10.77
CA ALA A 142 -13.33 25.40 -10.19
C ALA A 142 -11.86 25.02 -10.39
N THR A 143 -11.37 25.14 -11.62
CA THR A 143 -10.12 25.82 -12.04
C THR A 143 -9.73 25.34 -13.43
N GLY A 144 -10.04 26.17 -14.43
CA GLY A 144 -9.46 26.05 -15.76
C GLY A 144 -7.97 26.38 -15.74
N GLY A 145 -7.22 25.79 -16.67
CA GLY A 145 -5.82 26.12 -16.88
C GLY A 145 -5.08 25.00 -17.59
N LEU A 146 -5.23 24.95 -18.91
CA LEU A 146 -4.42 24.15 -19.82
C LEU A 146 -2.93 24.47 -19.67
N TYR A 147 -2.10 23.44 -19.84
CA TYR A 147 -0.65 23.45 -20.02
C TYR A 147 -0.10 24.72 -20.68
N ARG A 148 0.99 25.25 -20.10
CA ARG A 148 2.03 25.97 -20.83
C ARG A 148 3.41 25.61 -20.28
N ASP A 149 4.33 25.51 -21.22
CA ASP A 149 5.71 25.04 -21.12
C ASP A 149 6.62 25.90 -20.23
N GLY A 150 7.74 25.30 -19.82
CA GLY A 150 8.97 26.00 -19.44
C GLY A 150 9.18 26.17 -17.93
N ASP A 151 10.02 25.34 -17.33
CA ASP A 151 11.41 25.70 -17.05
C ASP A 151 12.05 24.61 -16.16
N ASP A 152 13.10 23.98 -16.70
CA ASP A 152 14.03 23.15 -15.94
C ASP A 152 14.80 24.09 -14.99
N GLU A 153 14.57 23.96 -13.68
CA GLU A 153 15.54 24.48 -12.70
C GLU A 153 16.14 23.31 -11.91
N GLU A 154 17.47 23.31 -11.96
CA GLU A 154 18.40 22.35 -11.39
C GLU A 154 18.22 22.14 -9.89
N VAL A 155 18.53 20.92 -9.48
CA VAL A 155 18.59 20.45 -8.10
C VAL A 155 19.86 21.00 -7.46
N ASP A 156 19.72 21.78 -6.39
CA ASP A 156 20.86 22.19 -5.56
C ASP A 156 21.09 21.09 -4.50
N ASP A 157 22.19 20.36 -4.65
CA ASP A 157 22.72 19.44 -3.65
C ASP A 157 23.36 20.26 -2.52
N ALA A 158 22.83 20.15 -1.30
CA ALA A 158 23.46 20.72 -0.11
C ALA A 158 23.98 19.60 0.81
N GLU A 159 25.27 19.73 1.12
CA GLU A 159 26.18 18.85 1.88
C GLU A 159 25.71 18.37 3.26
#